data_AF-A0A6M3IU11-F1
#
_entry.id   AF-A0A6M3IU11-F1
#
_cell.length_a   1.000
_cell.length_b   1.000
_cell.length_c   1.000
_cell.angle_alpha   90.00
_cell.angle_beta   90.00
_cell.angle_gamma   90.00
#
_symmetry.space_group_name_H-M   'P 1'
#
loop_
_entity.id
_entity.type
_entity.pdbx_description
1 polymer ?
#
loop_
_entity_poly.entity_id
_entity_poly.type
_entity_poly.pdbx_seq_one_letter_code
_entity_poly.pdbx_strand_id
1 'polypeptide(L)'
;MPYSSCALVAQMIPNLLNGASSFDGLEANVLPGSAQLVRFMSAGCALIEAKLMSRGYSVPVPATAAVYDFVADVEATYAAFRAEAVRVSSRTGTGERTRAEILRNQFDKMLQDLVSMDLTYMGVPLADRWYVGGVSQAEKDTVESDTDRVGYRFGRGKFDGSQATSSS
;
A
#
# COMPACT_ATOMS: atom_id res chain seq x y z
N MET A 1 0.82 8.73 6.19
CA MET A 1 -0.30 9.32 6.95
C MET A 1 -1.26 8.18 7.24
N PRO A 2 -1.79 8.01 8.47
CA PRO A 2 -2.73 6.92 8.75
C PRO A 2 -3.95 7.00 7.84
N TYR A 3 -4.47 5.85 7.43
CA TYR A 3 -5.64 5.70 6.56
C TYR A 3 -6.95 5.89 7.34
N SER A 4 -6.94 5.44 8.59
CA SER A 4 -8.05 5.44 9.54
C SER A 4 -8.08 6.70 10.40
N SER A 5 -9.27 7.02 10.91
CA SER A 5 -9.48 8.11 11.85
C SER A 5 -9.46 7.61 13.29
N CYS A 6 -9.14 8.50 14.23
CA CYS A 6 -9.17 8.17 15.66
C CYS A 6 -10.56 7.67 16.11
N ALA A 7 -11.63 8.19 15.52
CA ALA A 7 -13.00 7.78 15.82
C ALA A 7 -13.27 6.31 15.45
N LEU A 8 -12.76 5.86 14.31
CA LEU A 8 -12.95 4.47 13.84
C LEU A 8 -12.21 3.48 14.73
N VAL A 9 -10.97 3.81 15.12
CA VAL A 9 -10.21 3.02 16.10
C VAL A 9 -10.89 3.03 17.48
N ALA A 10 -11.45 4.16 17.90
CA ALA A 10 -12.15 4.28 19.18
C ALA A 10 -13.37 3.37 19.29
N GLN A 11 -14.12 3.20 18.21
CA GLN A 11 -15.26 2.25 18.16
C GLN A 11 -14.83 0.80 18.39
N MET A 12 -13.62 0.42 17.95
CA MET A 12 -13.08 -0.92 18.14
C MET A 12 -12.54 -1.15 19.56
N ILE A 13 -12.26 -0.08 20.31
CA ILE A 13 -11.70 -0.14 21.67
C ILE A 13 -12.64 0.58 22.67
N PRO A 14 -13.90 0.13 22.83
CA PRO A 14 -14.89 0.82 23.67
C PRO A 14 -14.45 0.91 25.14
N ASN A 15 -13.68 -0.07 25.61
CA ASN A 15 -13.17 -0.17 26.98
C ASN A 15 -12.06 0.85 27.30
N LEU A 16 -11.54 1.56 26.31
CA LEU A 16 -10.44 2.52 26.49
C LEU A 16 -10.94 3.96 26.49
N LEU A 17 -12.05 4.23 25.79
CA LEU A 17 -12.49 5.59 25.49
C LEU A 17 -13.90 5.93 25.99
N ASN A 18 -14.66 4.99 26.58
CA ASN A 18 -16.02 5.25 27.10
C ASN A 18 -16.90 6.07 26.12
N GLY A 19 -16.78 5.82 24.82
CA GLY A 19 -17.53 6.55 23.79
C GLY A 19 -16.94 7.88 23.31
N ALA A 20 -15.69 8.21 23.68
CA ALA A 20 -14.99 9.37 23.12
C ALA A 20 -14.62 9.16 21.65
N SER A 21 -14.84 10.19 20.82
CA SER A 21 -14.57 10.18 19.38
C SER A 21 -13.13 10.59 19.01
N SER A 22 -12.31 10.96 19.99
CA SER A 22 -10.94 11.45 19.84
C SER A 22 -10.01 10.87 20.90
N PHE A 23 -8.72 10.84 20.59
CA PHE A 23 -7.67 10.48 21.58
C PHE A 23 -7.21 11.70 22.41
N ASP A 24 -7.63 12.89 22.04
CA ASP A 24 -7.36 14.12 22.79
C ASP A 24 -8.18 14.11 24.08
N GLY A 25 -7.51 14.26 25.22
CA GLY A 25 -8.14 14.24 26.54
C GLY A 25 -8.14 12.89 27.27
N LEU A 26 -7.39 11.89 26.78
CA LEU A 26 -7.08 10.70 27.57
C LEU A 26 -6.35 11.08 28.85
N GLU A 27 -6.82 10.61 30.02
CA GLU A 27 -6.12 10.82 31.29
C GLU A 27 -4.70 10.26 31.22
N ALA A 28 -3.74 10.91 31.90
CA ALA A 28 -2.32 10.54 31.86
C ALA A 28 -2.03 9.10 32.32
N ASN A 29 -2.95 8.49 33.06
CA ASN A 29 -2.84 7.13 33.58
C ASN A 29 -3.47 6.06 32.67
N VAL A 30 -4.09 6.44 31.54
CA VAL A 30 -4.65 5.48 30.60
C VAL A 30 -3.53 4.85 29.78
N LEU A 31 -3.47 3.52 29.82
CA LEU A 31 -2.54 2.72 29.03
C LEU A 31 -3.30 1.93 27.94
N PRO A 32 -2.84 1.96 26.68
CA PRO A 32 -1.88 2.92 26.09
C PRO A 32 -2.41 4.36 26.03
N GLY A 33 -1.51 5.34 26.13
CA GLY A 33 -1.85 6.76 25.98
C GLY A 33 -2.04 7.19 24.51
N SER A 34 -2.56 8.40 24.29
CA SER A 34 -2.89 8.95 22.96
C SER A 34 -1.72 8.89 21.96
N ALA A 35 -0.53 9.33 22.36
CA ALA A 35 0.67 9.30 21.52
C ALA A 35 1.06 7.87 21.09
N GLN A 36 0.78 6.88 21.94
CA GLN A 36 1.10 5.48 21.65
C GLN A 36 0.07 4.88 20.69
N LEU A 37 -1.21 5.26 20.80
CA LEU A 37 -2.26 4.89 19.85
C LEU A 37 -1.96 5.43 18.44
N VAL A 38 -1.55 6.69 18.32
CA VAL A 38 -1.16 7.30 17.03
C VAL A 38 0.05 6.59 16.41
N ARG A 39 1.00 6.14 17.24
CA ARG A 39 2.14 5.31 16.78
C ARG A 39 1.68 3.95 16.27
N PHE A 40 0.68 3.33 16.90
CA PHE A 40 0.14 2.05 16.43
C PHE A 40 -0.60 2.17 15.09
N MET A 41 -1.36 3.25 14.89
CA MET A 41 -1.96 3.55 13.58
C MET A 41 -0.87 3.69 12.52
N SER A 42 0.11 4.57 12.76
CA SER A 42 1.24 4.77 11.85
C SER A 42 2.00 3.47 11.53
N ALA A 43 2.17 2.57 12.50
CA ALA A 43 2.79 1.27 12.30
C ALA A 43 1.92 0.31 11.48
N GLY A 44 0.59 0.32 11.67
CA GLY A 44 -0.35 -0.45 10.86
C GLY A 44 -0.35 -0.01 9.40
N CYS A 45 -0.39 1.31 9.17
CA CYS A 45 -0.24 1.91 7.85
C CYS A 45 1.05 1.40 7.18
N ALA A 46 2.21 1.54 7.82
CA ALA A 46 3.49 1.10 7.26
C ALA A 46 3.53 -0.40 6.90
N LEU A 47 2.87 -1.26 7.68
CA LEU A 47 2.80 -2.71 7.38
C LEU A 47 1.94 -3.00 6.15
N ILE A 48 0.78 -2.34 6.03
CA ILE A 48 -0.09 -2.48 4.85
C ILE A 48 0.66 -2.00 3.61
N GLU A 49 1.29 -0.84 3.70
CA GLU A 49 2.10 -0.24 2.64
C GLU A 49 3.24 -1.16 2.18
N ALA A 50 3.99 -1.74 3.13
CA ALA A 50 5.05 -2.71 2.81
C ALA A 50 4.51 -3.93 2.05
N LYS A 51 3.31 -4.43 2.40
CA LYS A 51 2.68 -5.55 1.71
C LYS A 51 2.18 -5.17 0.31
N LEU A 52 1.56 -4.01 0.15
CA LEU A 52 1.10 -3.52 -1.15
C LEU A 52 2.27 -3.25 -2.09
N MET A 53 3.34 -2.62 -1.60
CA MET A 53 4.59 -2.44 -2.37
C MET A 53 5.20 -3.78 -2.78
N SER A 54 5.19 -4.80 -1.91
CA SER A 54 5.70 -6.14 -2.26
C SER A 54 4.92 -6.82 -3.40
N ARG A 55 3.67 -6.38 -3.64
CA ARG A 55 2.83 -6.84 -4.75
C ARG A 55 2.93 -5.92 -5.98
N GLY A 56 3.74 -4.87 -5.91
CA GLY A 56 3.94 -3.92 -6.99
C GLY A 56 2.81 -2.89 -7.11
N TYR A 57 2.02 -2.67 -6.05
CA TYR A 57 1.05 -1.57 -6.03
C TYR A 57 1.72 -0.26 -5.63
N SER A 58 1.20 0.84 -6.17
CA SER A 58 1.58 2.19 -5.79
C SER A 58 1.02 2.52 -4.41
N VAL A 59 1.83 3.21 -3.63
CA VAL A 59 1.57 3.55 -2.24
C VAL A 59 2.01 5.01 -2.03
N PRO A 60 1.27 5.84 -1.28
CA PRO A 60 0.07 5.52 -0.47
C PRO A 60 -1.18 5.26 -1.30
N VAL A 61 -2.12 4.47 -0.74
CA VAL A 61 -3.43 4.23 -1.36
C VAL A 61 -4.21 5.55 -1.39
N PRO A 62 -4.68 6.01 -2.55
CA PRO A 62 -5.39 7.28 -2.64
C PRO A 62 -6.77 7.20 -1.96
N ALA A 63 -7.19 8.29 -1.32
CA ALA A 63 -8.51 8.40 -0.66
C ALA A 63 -9.70 8.23 -1.62
N THR A 64 -9.47 8.35 -2.92
CA THR A 64 -10.47 8.14 -3.96
C THR A 64 -10.61 6.67 -4.40
N ALA A 65 -9.73 5.77 -3.93
CA ALA A 65 -9.82 4.35 -4.26
C ALA A 65 -11.01 3.71 -3.54
N ALA A 66 -11.74 2.83 -4.21
CA ALA A 66 -12.88 2.13 -3.62
C ALA A 66 -12.47 1.22 -2.44
N VAL A 67 -11.21 0.80 -2.39
CA VAL A 67 -10.65 -0.02 -1.30
C VAL A 67 -10.20 0.82 -0.09
N TYR A 68 -10.25 2.15 -0.16
CA TYR A 68 -9.69 3.01 0.88
C TYR A 68 -10.33 2.77 2.25
N ASP A 69 -11.66 2.67 2.31
CA ASP A 69 -12.37 2.40 3.56
C ASP A 69 -12.01 1.02 4.14
N PHE A 70 -11.85 0.02 3.27
CA PHE A 70 -11.41 -1.32 3.70
C PHE A 70 -9.98 -1.29 4.25
N VAL A 71 -9.07 -0.53 3.62
CA VAL A 71 -7.69 -0.34 4.11
C VAL A 71 -7.70 0.39 5.47
N ALA A 72 -8.58 1.37 5.65
CA ALA A 72 -8.76 2.05 6.93
C ALA A 72 -9.25 1.08 8.02
N ASP A 73 -10.18 0.18 7.72
CA ASP A 73 -10.64 -0.85 8.67
C ASP A 73 -9.53 -1.84 9.05
N VAL A 74 -8.68 -2.23 8.08
CA VAL A 74 -7.50 -3.07 8.33
C VAL A 74 -6.50 -2.36 9.25
N GLU A 75 -6.22 -1.07 9.02
CA GLU A 75 -5.32 -0.33 9.91
C GLU A 75 -5.92 -0.19 11.31
N ALA A 76 -7.22 0.09 11.42
CA ALA A 76 -7.87 0.27 12.70
C ALA A 76 -7.91 -1.01 13.53
N THR A 77 -8.13 -2.17 12.90
CA THR A 77 -8.04 -3.47 13.58
C THR A 77 -6.62 -3.74 14.10
N TYR A 78 -5.58 -3.32 13.37
CA TYR A 78 -4.19 -3.40 13.87
C TYR A 78 -3.97 -2.50 15.09
N ALA A 79 -4.40 -1.24 15.02
CA ALA A 79 -4.27 -0.30 16.13
C ALA A 79 -5.03 -0.80 17.37
N ALA A 80 -6.23 -1.34 17.19
CA ALA A 80 -7.03 -1.95 18.25
C ALA A 80 -6.37 -3.19 18.85
N PHE A 81 -5.81 -4.09 18.02
CA PHE A 81 -5.04 -5.23 18.48
C PHE A 81 -3.88 -4.79 19.39
N ARG A 82 -3.08 -3.83 18.94
CA ARG A 82 -1.92 -3.34 19.70
C ARG A 82 -2.35 -2.67 21.01
N ALA A 83 -3.46 -1.96 20.99
CA ALA A 83 -4.00 -1.30 22.18
C ALA A 83 -4.47 -2.31 23.25
N GLU A 84 -5.19 -3.35 22.84
CA GLU A 84 -5.61 -4.43 23.73
C GLU A 84 -4.41 -5.27 24.21
N ALA A 85 -3.44 -5.56 23.34
CA ALA A 85 -2.25 -6.33 23.71
C ALA A 85 -1.40 -5.66 24.80
N VAL A 86 -1.34 -4.32 24.84
CA VAL A 86 -0.66 -3.58 25.90
C VAL A 86 -1.38 -3.71 27.25
N ARG A 87 -2.68 -3.97 27.24
CA ARG A 87 -3.51 -4.11 28.44
C ARG A 87 -3.56 -5.53 29.00
N VAL A 88 -3.36 -6.54 28.16
CA VAL A 88 -3.44 -7.94 28.58
C VAL A 88 -2.32 -8.22 29.60
N SER A 89 -2.71 -8.55 30.83
CA SER A 89 -1.76 -9.04 31.84
C SER A 89 -1.32 -10.46 31.49
N SER A 90 -0.10 -10.85 31.86
CA SER A 90 0.50 -12.17 31.62
C SER A 90 -0.21 -13.38 32.27
N ARG A 91 -1.41 -13.19 32.83
CA ARG A 91 -2.19 -14.19 33.58
C ARG A 91 -3.38 -14.78 32.80
N THR A 92 -3.42 -14.65 31.48
CA THR A 92 -4.45 -15.34 30.69
C THR A 92 -4.19 -16.85 30.74
N GLY A 93 -5.20 -17.61 31.14
CA GLY A 93 -5.08 -19.06 31.30
C GLY A 93 -4.71 -19.73 29.99
N THR A 94 -3.98 -20.85 30.05
CA THR A 94 -3.70 -21.69 28.87
C THR A 94 -5.01 -22.11 28.20
N GLY A 95 -5.34 -21.49 27.06
CA GLY A 95 -6.53 -21.77 26.26
C GLY A 95 -7.54 -20.62 26.16
N GLU A 96 -7.38 -19.54 26.92
CA GLU A 96 -8.23 -18.35 26.80
C GLU A 96 -7.77 -17.50 25.62
N ARG A 97 -8.57 -17.48 24.54
CA ARG A 97 -8.34 -16.53 23.44
C ARG A 97 -8.60 -15.12 23.94
N THR A 98 -7.54 -14.35 24.08
CA THR A 98 -7.66 -12.95 24.46
C THR A 98 -8.31 -12.17 23.34
N ARG A 99 -9.04 -11.10 23.68
CA ARG A 99 -9.62 -10.19 22.66
C ARG A 99 -8.55 -9.64 21.70
N ALA A 100 -7.33 -9.45 22.20
CA ALA A 100 -6.17 -9.09 21.38
C ALA A 100 -5.83 -10.16 20.33
N GLU A 101 -5.85 -11.45 20.67
CA GLU A 101 -5.62 -12.52 19.69
C GLU A 101 -6.71 -12.60 18.61
N ILE A 102 -7.97 -12.37 18.99
CA ILE A 102 -9.09 -12.34 18.02
C ILE A 102 -8.88 -11.20 17.03
N LEU A 103 -8.56 -10.00 17.51
CA LEU A 103 -8.27 -8.84 16.66
C LEU A 103 -7.03 -9.04 15.79
N ARG A 104 -6.00 -9.70 16.31
CA ARG A 104 -4.82 -10.08 15.52
C ARG A 104 -5.18 -11.01 14.37
N ASN A 105 -5.93 -12.08 14.65
CA ASN A 105 -6.34 -13.03 13.62
C ASN A 105 -7.25 -12.36 12.57
N GLN A 106 -8.11 -11.43 13.01
CA GLN A 106 -8.95 -10.64 12.11
C GLN A 106 -8.11 -9.73 11.21
N PHE A 107 -7.13 -9.03 11.77
CA PHE A 107 -6.18 -8.22 11.01
C PHE A 107 -5.43 -9.06 9.97
N ASP A 108 -4.85 -10.20 10.40
CA ASP A 108 -4.09 -11.07 9.51
C ASP A 108 -4.96 -11.61 8.36
N LYS A 109 -6.22 -11.97 8.65
CA LYS A 109 -7.19 -12.41 7.65
C LYS A 109 -7.53 -11.28 6.67
N MET A 110 -7.91 -10.10 7.16
CA MET A 110 -8.27 -8.98 6.29
C MET A 110 -7.08 -8.51 5.45
N LEU A 111 -5.87 -8.55 5.99
CA LEU A 111 -4.65 -8.25 5.26
C LEU A 111 -4.38 -9.29 4.16
N GLN A 112 -4.62 -10.57 4.44
CA GLN A 112 -4.51 -11.63 3.44
C GLN A 112 -5.55 -11.46 2.34
N ASP A 113 -6.79 -11.15 2.71
CA ASP A 113 -7.87 -10.89 1.76
C ASP A 113 -7.52 -9.68 0.86
N LEU A 114 -7.05 -8.57 1.44
CA LEU A 114 -6.58 -7.39 0.70
C LEU A 114 -5.50 -7.73 -0.33
N VAL A 115 -4.51 -8.54 0.08
CA VAL A 115 -3.38 -8.93 -0.77
C VAL A 115 -3.79 -9.95 -1.85
N SER A 116 -4.87 -10.68 -1.64
CA SER A 116 -5.40 -11.65 -2.61
C SER A 116 -6.27 -11.02 -3.69
N MET A 117 -6.83 -9.83 -3.43
CA MET A 117 -7.68 -9.11 -4.37
C MET A 117 -6.85 -8.42 -5.45
N ASP A 118 -7.43 -8.30 -6.64
CA ASP A 118 -6.92 -7.42 -7.68
C ASP A 118 -7.37 -5.99 -7.39
N LEU A 119 -6.43 -5.16 -6.92
CA LEU A 119 -6.70 -3.80 -6.49
C LEU A 119 -6.67 -2.81 -7.67
N THR A 120 -6.24 -3.25 -8.86
CA THR A 120 -6.16 -2.36 -10.04
C THR A 120 -7.54 -1.86 -10.45
N TYR A 121 -8.53 -2.75 -10.47
CA TYR A 121 -9.93 -2.39 -10.72
C TYR A 121 -10.57 -1.60 -9.58
N MET A 122 -9.96 -1.61 -8.39
CA MET A 122 -10.44 -0.86 -7.21
C MET A 122 -9.79 0.52 -7.07
N GLY A 123 -9.04 0.96 -8.09
CA GLY A 123 -8.44 2.30 -8.15
C GLY A 123 -7.07 2.41 -7.51
N VAL A 124 -6.39 1.29 -7.21
CA VAL A 124 -4.99 1.29 -6.76
C VAL A 124 -4.09 1.02 -7.96
N PRO A 125 -3.35 2.03 -8.46
CA PRO A 125 -2.48 1.82 -9.60
C PRO A 125 -1.33 0.88 -9.21
N LEU A 126 -0.87 0.08 -10.16
CA LEU A 126 0.41 -0.61 -10.02
C LEU A 126 1.52 0.45 -10.02
N ALA A 127 2.49 0.29 -9.12
CA ALA A 127 3.74 1.03 -9.22
C ALA A 127 4.42 0.65 -10.55
N ASP A 128 5.13 1.61 -11.15
CA ASP A 128 5.81 1.41 -12.43
C ASP A 128 6.57 0.08 -12.42
N ARG A 129 6.10 -0.86 -13.24
CA ARG A 129 6.68 -2.20 -13.31
C ARG A 129 8.10 -2.07 -13.84
N TRP A 130 9.06 -2.65 -13.13
CA TRP A 130 10.35 -3.00 -13.72
C TRP A 130 10.08 -3.99 -14.87
N TYR A 131 10.25 -3.54 -16.11
CA TYR A 131 10.11 -4.42 -17.27
C TYR A 131 11.22 -5.48 -17.29
N VAL A 132 10.90 -6.65 -17.84
CA VAL A 132 11.85 -7.76 -18.04
C VAL A 132 13.04 -7.24 -18.84
N GLY A 133 14.23 -7.23 -18.23
CA GLY A 133 15.46 -6.70 -18.82
C GLY A 133 16.09 -5.51 -18.08
N GLY A 134 15.46 -5.02 -17.00
CA GLY A 134 16.04 -3.95 -16.16
C GLY A 134 15.95 -2.56 -16.77
N VAL A 135 15.10 -2.38 -17.78
CA VAL A 135 14.84 -1.08 -18.42
C VAL A 135 13.50 -0.57 -17.92
N SER A 136 13.46 0.65 -17.41
CA SER A 136 12.25 1.34 -16.97
C SER A 136 11.38 1.79 -18.15
N GLN A 137 10.10 2.09 -17.91
CA GLN A 137 9.20 2.55 -18.97
C GLN A 137 9.65 3.90 -19.56
N ALA A 138 10.16 4.81 -18.72
CA ALA A 138 10.74 6.06 -19.20
C ALA A 138 11.94 5.83 -20.14
N GLU A 139 12.81 4.86 -19.83
CA GLU A 139 13.93 4.51 -20.68
C GLU A 139 13.47 3.85 -21.99
N LYS A 140 12.43 3.01 -21.94
CA LYS A 140 11.83 2.44 -23.14
C LYS A 140 11.22 3.52 -24.04
N ASP A 141 10.40 4.40 -23.47
CA ASP A 141 9.76 5.51 -24.21
C ASP A 141 10.83 6.45 -24.78
N THR A 142 11.93 6.67 -24.05
CA THR A 142 13.10 7.41 -24.57
C THR A 142 13.74 6.69 -25.75
N VAL A 143 14.01 5.39 -25.64
CA VAL A 143 14.60 4.56 -26.71
C VAL A 143 13.69 4.46 -27.94
N GLU A 144 12.38 4.38 -27.75
CA GLU A 144 11.39 4.31 -28.84
C GLU A 144 11.11 5.69 -29.47
N SER A 145 11.25 6.77 -28.71
CA SER A 145 11.17 8.16 -29.21
C SER A 145 12.44 8.63 -29.93
N ASP A 146 13.55 7.93 -29.73
CA ASP A 146 14.84 8.22 -30.36
C ASP A 146 14.82 7.83 -31.85
N THR A 147 14.25 8.75 -32.65
CA THR A 147 14.18 8.65 -34.10
C THR A 147 15.55 8.51 -34.78
N ASP A 148 16.66 8.81 -34.10
CA ASP A 148 18.02 8.73 -34.65
C ASP A 148 18.55 7.29 -34.72
N ARG A 149 18.01 6.38 -33.90
CA ARG A 149 18.33 4.95 -33.94
C ARG A 149 17.67 4.21 -35.10
N VAL A 150 16.55 4.73 -35.60
CA VAL A 150 15.89 4.28 -36.85
C VAL A 150 16.33 5.18 -38.00
N GLY A 151 17.64 5.45 -38.10
CA GLY A 151 18.21 5.99 -39.32
C GLY A 151 17.83 5.08 -40.49
N TYR A 152 17.07 5.60 -41.45
CA TYR A 152 16.68 4.88 -42.67
C TYR A 152 17.92 4.23 -43.28
N ARG A 153 18.01 2.89 -43.24
CA ARG A 153 19.17 2.14 -43.79
C ARG A 153 19.36 2.36 -45.29
N PHE A 154 18.39 2.98 -45.95
CA PHE A 154 18.45 3.40 -47.35
C PHE A 154 17.93 4.83 -47.49
N GLY A 155 18.79 5.75 -47.96
CA GLY A 155 18.35 7.08 -48.39
C GLY A 155 17.57 7.00 -49.70
N ARG A 156 16.55 7.86 -49.87
CA ARG A 156 15.86 8.03 -51.15
C ARG A 156 16.89 8.38 -52.23
N GLY A 157 16.96 7.60 -53.30
CA GLY A 157 17.87 7.82 -54.44
C GLY A 157 18.97 6.77 -54.65
N LYS A 158 19.15 5.81 -53.73
CA LYS A 158 20.18 4.74 -53.90
C LYS A 158 19.80 3.62 -54.89
N PHE A 159 18.61 3.67 -55.47
CA PHE A 159 18.14 2.77 -56.53
C PHE A 159 17.87 3.51 -57.84
N ASP A 160 18.34 4.77 -57.97
CA ASP A 160 18.30 5.44 -59.27
C ASP A 160 19.37 4.81 -60.17
N GLY A 161 18.92 4.07 -61.20
CA GLY A 161 19.76 3.31 -62.13
C GLY A 161 20.58 4.17 -63.10
N SER A 162 20.85 5.43 -62.77
CA SER A 162 21.51 6.41 -63.64
C SER A 162 23.03 6.24 -63.77
N GLN A 163 23.65 5.26 -63.08
CA GLN A 163 25.09 4.96 -63.20
C GLN A 163 25.46 3.70 -64.00
N ALA A 164 24.51 3.02 -64.66
CA ALA A 164 24.80 1.75 -65.36
C ALA A 164 25.11 1.86 -66.86
N THR A 165 25.11 3.06 -67.47
CA THR A 165 25.34 3.22 -68.92
C THR A 165 26.26 4.38 -69.27
N SER A 166 27.58 4.21 -69.09
CA SER A 166 28.58 4.87 -69.93
C SER A 166 29.95 4.21 -69.80
N SER A 167 30.16 3.13 -70.56
CA SER A 167 31.50 2.74 -70.99
C SER A 167 31.38 1.99 -72.32
N SER A 168 31.32 2.79 -73.39
CA SER A 168 31.73 2.41 -74.74
C SER A 168 33.26 2.33 -74.82
#